data_AF-A0AAJ5RXF3-F1
#
_entry.id   AF-A0AAJ5RXF3-F1
#
_cell.length_a   1.000
_cell.length_b   1.000
_cell.length_c   1.000
_cell.angle_alpha   90.00
_cell.angle_beta   90.00
_cell.angle_gamma   90.00
#
_symmetry.space_group_name_H-M   'P 1'
#
loop_
_entity.id
_entity.type
_entity.pdbx_description
1 polymer ?
#
loop_
_entity_poly.entity_id
_entity_poly.type
_entity_poly.pdbx_seq_one_letter_code
_entity_poly.pdbx_strand_id
1 'polypeptide(L)'
;MFKQLQVEHSLFHIDQDHIDLFKTLAAKWQTVFPDVYAKCLNTLDSWASVLNSWIFFKSQHTDELILNPSKAIYYSINTFLIDELKKIQIIQKIRECDNDDLQYFVAFQLGNAIDLWIYNTVEKSAESDLLELPEEKPYFLAYLEDDFQTDNASFHRDQTRAIKVLVQAIRTQNCFRIAVNNAVNRAIDMYEYHVIK
;
A
#
# COMPACT_ATOMS: atom_id res chain seq x y z
N MET A 1 -13.86 3.07 -8.16
CA MET A 1 -12.55 3.68 -8.50
C MET A 1 -11.50 2.65 -8.94
N PHE A 2 -11.42 1.45 -8.35
CA PHE A 2 -10.47 0.40 -8.76
C PHE A 2 -10.42 0.06 -10.27
N LYS A 3 -11.52 0.28 -11.01
CA LYS A 3 -11.57 0.07 -12.47
C LYS A 3 -10.60 0.96 -13.25
N GLN A 4 -10.20 2.11 -12.69
CA GLN A 4 -9.27 3.07 -13.29
C GLN A 4 -7.80 2.70 -13.08
N LEU A 5 -7.50 1.70 -12.24
CA LEU A 5 -6.13 1.26 -12.02
C LEU A 5 -5.50 0.72 -13.32
N GLN A 6 -4.24 1.04 -13.50
CA GLN A 6 -3.39 0.62 -14.62
C GLN A 6 -2.06 0.10 -14.06
N VAL A 7 -1.25 -0.55 -14.91
CA VAL A 7 0.06 -1.11 -14.56
C VAL A 7 0.97 -0.08 -13.90
N GLU A 8 0.87 1.18 -14.32
CA GLU A 8 1.63 2.33 -13.82
C GLU A 8 1.40 2.59 -12.33
N HIS A 9 0.27 2.17 -11.77
CA HIS A 9 -0.03 2.34 -10.34
C HIS A 9 0.71 1.32 -9.44
N SER A 10 1.28 0.26 -10.03
CA SER A 10 2.02 -0.76 -9.29
C SER A 10 3.48 -0.36 -9.09
N LEU A 11 4.00 -0.60 -7.89
CA LEU A 11 5.41 -0.50 -7.53
C LEU A 11 6.21 -1.71 -8.03
N PHE A 12 5.53 -2.79 -8.41
CA PHE A 12 6.12 -4.03 -8.91
C PHE A 12 6.05 -4.09 -10.43
N HIS A 13 6.97 -4.82 -11.04
CA HIS A 13 6.84 -5.22 -12.44
C HIS A 13 5.66 -6.18 -12.58
N ILE A 14 4.58 -5.68 -13.17
CA ILE A 14 3.36 -6.44 -13.48
C ILE A 14 2.93 -6.14 -14.93
N ASP A 15 2.06 -6.97 -15.46
CA ASP A 15 1.40 -6.77 -16.75
C ASP A 15 -0.11 -6.51 -16.58
N GLN A 16 -0.82 -6.45 -17.70
CA GLN A 16 -2.25 -6.21 -17.73
C GLN A 16 -3.06 -7.38 -17.12
N ASP A 17 -2.57 -8.62 -17.23
CA ASP A 17 -3.27 -9.79 -16.70
C ASP A 17 -3.34 -9.73 -15.17
N HIS A 18 -2.28 -9.26 -14.52
CA HIS A 18 -2.27 -9.00 -13.08
C HIS A 18 -3.30 -7.93 -12.67
N ILE A 19 -3.42 -6.85 -13.45
CA ILE A 19 -4.41 -5.78 -13.22
C ILE A 19 -5.83 -6.33 -13.38
N ASP A 20 -6.07 -7.14 -14.41
CA ASP A 20 -7.38 -7.69 -14.71
C ASP A 20 -7.82 -8.71 -13.64
N LEU A 21 -6.88 -9.52 -13.15
CA LEU A 21 -7.10 -10.42 -12.02
C LEU A 21 -7.47 -9.63 -10.74
N PHE A 22 -6.71 -8.57 -10.41
CA PHE A 22 -7.02 -7.72 -9.27
C PHE A 22 -8.40 -7.07 -9.39
N LYS A 23 -8.75 -6.53 -10.57
CA LYS A 23 -10.05 -5.92 -10.83
C LYS A 23 -11.19 -6.93 -10.71
N THR A 24 -10.95 -8.18 -11.11
CA THR A 24 -11.91 -9.28 -10.96
C THR A 24 -12.15 -9.60 -9.48
N LEU A 25 -11.08 -9.71 -8.68
CA LEU A 25 -11.19 -9.89 -7.22
C LEU A 25 -11.92 -8.72 -6.55
N ALA A 26 -11.58 -7.49 -6.93
CA ALA A 26 -12.22 -6.29 -6.38
C ALA A 26 -13.72 -6.22 -6.74
N ALA A 27 -14.09 -6.61 -7.96
CA ALA A 27 -15.49 -6.70 -8.36
C ALA A 27 -16.25 -7.80 -7.60
N LYS A 28 -15.62 -8.98 -7.42
CA LYS A 28 -16.20 -10.11 -6.67
C LYS A 28 -16.55 -9.71 -5.23
N TRP A 29 -15.67 -8.98 -4.56
CA TRP A 29 -15.81 -8.61 -3.15
C TRP A 29 -16.35 -7.20 -2.91
N GLN A 30 -16.88 -6.54 -3.94
CA GLN A 30 -17.32 -5.15 -3.87
C GLN A 30 -18.44 -4.92 -2.84
N THR A 31 -19.30 -5.91 -2.58
CA THR A 31 -20.37 -5.80 -1.58
C THR A 31 -19.83 -5.80 -0.15
N VAL A 32 -18.69 -6.46 0.09
CA VAL A 32 -17.98 -6.50 1.38
C VAL A 32 -17.10 -5.25 1.53
N PHE A 33 -16.46 -4.83 0.45
CA PHE A 33 -15.53 -3.71 0.39
C PHE A 33 -15.99 -2.66 -0.63
N PRO A 34 -17.01 -1.85 -0.27
CA PRO A 34 -17.59 -0.90 -1.21
C PRO A 34 -16.63 0.23 -1.59
N ASP A 35 -15.79 0.67 -0.64
CA ASP A 35 -14.76 1.69 -0.89
C ASP A 35 -13.60 1.65 0.10
N VAL A 36 -12.48 2.22 -0.31
CA VAL A 36 -11.26 2.42 0.50
C VAL A 36 -11.39 3.62 1.43
N TYR A 37 -10.62 3.61 2.52
CA TYR A 37 -10.61 4.70 3.47
C TYR A 37 -9.38 5.59 3.25
N ALA A 38 -9.56 6.60 2.42
CA ALA A 38 -8.55 7.56 2.03
C ALA A 38 -8.29 8.62 3.12
N LYS A 39 -7.06 8.68 3.64
CA LYS A 39 -6.57 9.69 4.60
C LYS A 39 -5.37 10.46 4.09
N CYS A 40 -4.29 9.78 3.71
CA CYS A 40 -3.10 10.43 3.15
C CYS A 40 -3.09 10.45 1.63
N LEU A 41 -3.97 9.69 0.99
CA LEU A 41 -4.00 9.50 -0.45
C LEU A 41 -5.38 9.85 -0.98
N ASN A 42 -5.49 10.20 -2.26
CA ASN A 42 -6.79 10.24 -2.91
C ASN A 42 -7.34 8.80 -3.08
N THR A 43 -8.63 8.66 -3.41
CA THR A 43 -9.28 7.35 -3.53
C THR A 43 -8.60 6.43 -4.53
N LEU A 44 -8.09 6.93 -5.67
CA LEU A 44 -7.41 6.10 -6.67
C LEU A 44 -6.10 5.55 -6.14
N ASP A 45 -5.30 6.38 -5.47
CA ASP A 45 -4.04 5.99 -4.85
C ASP A 45 -4.25 5.07 -3.63
N SER A 46 -5.34 5.23 -2.87
CA SER A 46 -5.73 4.27 -1.84
C SER A 46 -6.04 2.90 -2.45
N TRP A 47 -6.74 2.84 -3.60
CA TRP A 47 -6.92 1.59 -4.34
C TRP A 47 -5.60 1.02 -4.89
N ALA A 48 -4.68 1.87 -5.34
CA ALA A 48 -3.34 1.46 -5.73
C ALA A 48 -2.55 0.89 -4.54
N SER A 49 -2.74 1.40 -3.32
CA SER A 49 -2.13 0.84 -2.11
C SER A 49 -2.64 -0.57 -1.80
N VAL A 50 -3.93 -0.83 -2.06
CA VAL A 50 -4.51 -2.18 -1.97
C VAL A 50 -3.93 -3.10 -3.05
N LEU A 51 -3.83 -2.64 -4.30
CA LEU A 51 -3.18 -3.39 -5.39
C LEU A 51 -1.75 -3.78 -5.02
N ASN A 52 -0.95 -2.80 -4.57
CA ASN A 52 0.45 -3.03 -4.20
C ASN A 52 0.60 -3.99 -3.02
N SER A 53 -0.32 -3.95 -2.06
CA SER A 53 -0.35 -4.92 -0.96
C SER A 53 -0.69 -6.33 -1.45
N TRP A 54 -1.64 -6.45 -2.39
CA TRP A 54 -2.00 -7.74 -2.98
C TRP A 54 -0.86 -8.34 -3.81
N ILE A 55 -0.23 -7.56 -4.68
CA ILE A 55 0.95 -8.00 -5.45
C ILE A 55 2.12 -8.38 -4.52
N PHE A 56 2.33 -7.62 -3.44
CA PHE A 56 3.33 -7.98 -2.43
C PHE A 56 3.10 -9.39 -1.84
N PHE A 57 1.85 -9.80 -1.61
CA PHE A 57 1.54 -11.17 -1.19
C PHE A 57 1.84 -12.20 -2.28
N LYS A 58 1.46 -11.91 -3.54
CA LYS A 58 1.72 -12.80 -4.69
C LYS A 58 3.19 -12.97 -5.03
N SER A 59 4.03 -11.96 -4.75
CA SER A 59 5.45 -11.93 -5.10
C SER A 59 6.30 -13.09 -4.56
N GLN A 60 5.82 -13.81 -3.55
CA GLN A 60 6.54 -14.97 -3.01
C GLN A 60 6.42 -16.22 -3.90
N HIS A 61 5.39 -16.28 -4.75
CA HIS A 61 5.09 -17.47 -5.56
C HIS A 61 5.63 -17.39 -6.99
N THR A 62 6.14 -16.22 -7.40
CA THR A 62 6.58 -15.96 -8.77
C THR A 62 7.85 -15.10 -8.76
N ASP A 63 8.93 -15.62 -9.34
CA ASP A 63 10.19 -14.87 -9.50
C ASP A 63 10.05 -13.62 -10.40
N GLU A 64 8.90 -13.46 -11.06
CA GLU A 64 8.58 -12.37 -11.99
C GLU A 64 8.12 -11.08 -11.28
N LEU A 65 7.59 -11.18 -10.06
CA LEU A 65 7.00 -10.06 -9.32
C LEU A 65 8.03 -9.35 -8.43
N ILE A 66 9.00 -8.71 -9.10
CA ILE A 66 10.04 -7.90 -8.46
C ILE A 66 9.63 -6.43 -8.35
N LEU A 67 10.10 -5.73 -7.32
CA LEU A 67 9.95 -4.27 -7.22
C LEU A 67 10.60 -3.61 -8.43
N ASN A 68 9.90 -2.67 -9.05
CA ASN A 68 10.42 -1.91 -10.17
C ASN A 68 11.54 -0.98 -9.67
N PRO A 69 12.81 -1.18 -10.09
CA PRO A 69 13.94 -0.42 -9.55
C PRO A 69 13.80 1.09 -9.77
N SER A 70 13.26 1.50 -10.91
CA SER A 70 13.01 2.91 -11.20
C SER A 70 12.03 3.49 -10.20
N LYS A 71 10.91 2.80 -9.93
CA LYS A 71 9.91 3.24 -8.94
C LYS A 71 10.41 3.15 -7.50
N ALA A 72 11.25 2.18 -7.16
CA ALA A 72 11.78 2.04 -5.81
C ALA A 72 12.62 3.26 -5.37
N ILE A 73 13.30 3.92 -6.31
CA ILE A 73 14.05 5.16 -6.03
C ILE A 73 13.09 6.34 -5.78
N TYR A 74 11.96 6.39 -6.49
CA TYR A 74 10.94 7.42 -6.32
C TYR A 74 10.12 7.26 -5.04
N TYR A 75 9.68 6.03 -4.74
CA TYR A 75 8.70 5.72 -3.71
C TYR A 75 9.36 5.15 -2.45
N SER A 76 10.34 5.89 -1.93
CA SER A 76 11.16 5.46 -0.78
C SER A 76 10.34 5.13 0.47
N ILE A 77 9.20 5.81 0.73
CA ILE A 77 8.29 5.46 1.83
C ILE A 77 7.77 4.03 1.62
N ASN A 78 7.24 3.71 0.44
CA ASN A 78 6.68 2.40 0.16
C ASN A 78 7.74 1.29 0.22
N THR A 79 8.93 1.53 -0.33
CA THR A 79 10.04 0.57 -0.24
C THR A 79 10.40 0.27 1.22
N PHE A 80 10.54 1.32 2.04
CA PHE A 80 10.79 1.16 3.47
C PHE A 80 9.69 0.35 4.16
N LEU A 81 8.42 0.69 3.92
CA LEU A 81 7.29 -0.01 4.54
C LEU A 81 7.19 -1.47 4.12
N ILE A 82 7.46 -1.79 2.84
CA ILE A 82 7.51 -3.17 2.35
C ILE A 82 8.59 -3.96 3.09
N ASP A 83 9.76 -3.37 3.32
CA ASP A 83 10.84 -4.04 4.07
C ASP A 83 10.49 -4.22 5.55
N GLU A 84 9.77 -3.30 6.17
CA GLU A 84 9.25 -3.48 7.53
C GLU A 84 8.16 -4.54 7.61
N LEU A 85 7.25 -4.60 6.63
CA LEU A 85 6.22 -5.64 6.54
C LEU A 85 6.83 -7.04 6.45
N LYS A 86 7.92 -7.21 5.69
CA LYS A 86 8.64 -8.49 5.58
C LYS A 86 9.15 -9.00 6.93
N LYS A 87 9.36 -8.14 7.93
CA LYS A 87 9.84 -8.54 9.26
C LYS A 87 8.71 -9.06 10.16
N ILE A 88 7.44 -8.91 9.76
CA ILE A 88 6.28 -9.25 10.60
C ILE A 88 5.84 -10.69 10.32
N GLN A 89 5.82 -11.53 11.36
CA GLN A 89 5.53 -12.97 11.22
C GLN A 89 4.14 -13.27 10.62
N ILE A 90 3.08 -12.54 11.01
CA ILE A 90 1.75 -12.79 10.47
C ILE A 90 1.68 -12.47 8.97
N ILE A 91 2.45 -11.48 8.50
CA ILE A 91 2.57 -11.16 7.08
C ILE A 91 3.20 -12.34 6.33
N GLN A 92 4.28 -12.93 6.85
CA GLN A 92 4.90 -14.11 6.23
C GLN A 92 3.91 -15.27 6.09
N LYS A 93 3.10 -15.54 7.13
CA LYS A 93 2.07 -16.59 7.06
C LYS A 93 1.03 -16.34 5.96
N ILE A 94 0.60 -15.08 5.77
CA ILE A 94 -0.33 -14.74 4.68
C ILE A 94 0.33 -14.90 3.31
N ARG A 95 1.62 -14.54 3.18
CA ARG A 95 2.38 -14.73 1.94
C ARG A 95 2.61 -16.20 1.59
N GLU A 96 2.65 -17.09 2.58
CA GLU A 96 2.75 -18.54 2.38
C GLU A 96 1.40 -19.19 2.03
N CYS A 97 0.28 -18.49 2.23
CA CYS A 97 -1.06 -19.00 1.97
C CYS A 97 -1.43 -18.83 0.50
N ASP A 98 -1.63 -19.93 -0.21
CA ASP A 98 -2.12 -19.92 -1.60
C ASP A 98 -3.65 -19.78 -1.63
N ASN A 99 -4.14 -18.59 -1.26
CA ASN A 99 -5.56 -18.25 -1.30
C ASN A 99 -5.75 -16.77 -1.68
N ASP A 100 -6.11 -16.54 -2.94
CA ASP A 100 -6.27 -15.20 -3.51
C ASP A 100 -7.34 -14.36 -2.81
N ASP A 101 -8.44 -14.98 -2.37
CA ASP A 101 -9.51 -14.26 -1.67
C ASP A 101 -9.03 -13.79 -0.29
N LEU A 102 -8.38 -14.67 0.48
CA LEU A 102 -7.82 -14.27 1.78
C LEU A 102 -6.73 -13.21 1.62
N GLN A 103 -5.82 -13.38 0.66
CA GLN A 103 -4.78 -12.40 0.36
C GLN A 103 -5.37 -11.05 -0.06
N TYR A 104 -6.48 -11.05 -0.82
CA TYR A 104 -7.21 -9.84 -1.17
C TYR A 104 -7.83 -9.16 0.05
N PHE A 105 -8.50 -9.90 0.94
CA PHE A 105 -9.06 -9.36 2.19
C PHE A 105 -7.97 -8.71 3.04
N VAL A 106 -6.82 -9.38 3.16
CA VAL A 106 -5.67 -8.85 3.90
C VAL A 106 -5.11 -7.62 3.22
N ALA A 107 -4.93 -7.64 1.90
CA ALA A 107 -4.44 -6.48 1.13
C ALA A 107 -5.34 -5.25 1.29
N PHE A 108 -6.66 -5.44 1.29
CA PHE A 108 -7.63 -4.37 1.47
C PHE A 108 -7.52 -3.73 2.86
N GLN A 109 -7.54 -4.55 3.91
CA GLN A 109 -7.40 -4.05 5.29
C GLN A 109 -6.03 -3.41 5.52
N LEU A 110 -4.97 -4.01 4.95
CA LEU A 110 -3.60 -3.52 5.12
C LEU A 110 -3.40 -2.17 4.45
N GLY A 111 -3.90 -1.97 3.22
CA GLY A 111 -3.82 -0.68 2.52
C GLY A 111 -4.45 0.45 3.35
N ASN A 112 -5.67 0.24 3.85
CA ASN A 112 -6.36 1.22 4.69
C ASN A 112 -5.66 1.45 6.04
N ALA A 113 -5.15 0.38 6.67
CA ALA A 113 -4.51 0.48 7.97
C ALA A 113 -3.16 1.20 7.91
N ILE A 114 -2.38 0.97 6.84
CA ILE A 114 -1.11 1.66 6.62
C ILE A 114 -1.36 3.14 6.34
N ASP A 115 -2.31 3.47 5.46
CA ASP A 115 -2.67 4.86 5.15
C ASP A 115 -3.09 5.63 6.41
N LEU A 116 -3.99 5.05 7.20
CA LEU A 116 -4.43 5.62 8.48
C LEU A 116 -3.29 5.72 9.50
N TRP A 117 -2.38 4.74 9.55
CA TRP A 117 -1.24 4.78 10.46
C TRP A 117 -0.25 5.87 10.06
N ILE A 118 0.05 6.04 8.76
CA ILE A 118 0.89 7.15 8.26
C ILE A 118 0.25 8.47 8.65
N TYR A 119 -1.05 8.67 8.38
CA TYR A 119 -1.78 9.88 8.73
C TYR A 119 -1.60 10.23 10.21
N ASN A 120 -1.96 9.31 11.10
CA ASN A 120 -1.89 9.53 12.55
C ASN A 120 -0.47 9.75 13.07
N THR A 121 0.53 9.18 12.39
CA THR A 121 1.94 9.29 12.79
C THR A 121 2.52 10.63 12.37
N VAL A 122 2.24 11.06 11.14
CA VAL A 122 2.72 12.33 10.58
C VAL A 122 1.97 13.51 11.21
N GLU A 123 0.65 13.40 11.42
CA GLU A 123 -0.19 14.43 12.05
C GLU A 123 0.31 14.84 13.44
N LYS A 124 0.85 13.88 14.20
CA LYS A 124 1.38 14.10 15.55
C LYS A 124 2.85 14.54 15.58
N SER A 125 3.46 14.74 14.41
CA SER A 125 4.86 15.10 14.28
C SER A 125 5.02 16.59 13.94
N ALA A 126 6.27 17.07 13.92
CA ALA A 126 6.58 18.42 13.43
C ALA A 126 6.40 18.56 11.90
N GLU A 127 6.18 17.45 11.19
CA GLU A 127 6.05 17.36 9.73
C GLU A 127 4.57 17.21 9.31
N SER A 128 3.62 17.71 10.10
CA SER A 128 2.19 17.60 9.81
C SER A 128 1.77 18.36 8.54
N ASP A 129 2.59 19.32 8.08
CA ASP A 129 2.45 20.01 6.80
C ASP A 129 2.50 19.04 5.61
N LEU A 130 3.13 17.88 5.74
CA LEU A 130 3.18 16.85 4.69
C LEU A 130 1.81 16.20 4.40
N LEU A 131 0.81 16.43 5.25
CA LEU A 131 -0.56 15.95 5.05
C LEU A 131 -1.41 16.91 4.21
N GLU A 132 -0.91 18.12 3.93
CA GLU A 132 -1.55 19.04 3.01
C GLU A 132 -1.36 18.53 1.57
N LEU A 133 -2.32 17.75 1.09
CA LEU A 133 -2.26 17.17 -0.25
C LEU A 133 -2.55 18.27 -1.29
N PRO A 134 -1.64 18.51 -2.25
CA PRO A 134 -1.99 19.25 -3.45
C PRO A 134 -3.07 18.47 -4.19
N GLU A 135 -4.21 19.10 -4.48
CA GLU A 135 -5.42 18.46 -5.01
C GLU A 135 -5.23 17.77 -6.38
N GLU A 136 -4.13 18.00 -7.08
CA GLU A 136 -4.03 17.73 -8.51
C GLU A 136 -3.24 16.47 -8.91
N LYS A 137 -2.37 15.92 -8.06
CA LYS A 137 -1.40 14.87 -8.50
C LYS A 137 -1.59 13.52 -7.82
N PRO A 138 -1.88 12.44 -8.59
CA PRO A 138 -1.88 11.08 -8.07
C PRO A 138 -0.49 10.61 -7.65
N TYR A 139 -0.37 10.15 -6.41
CA TYR A 139 0.88 9.70 -5.78
C TYR A 139 1.60 8.64 -6.62
N PHE A 140 0.90 7.56 -7.01
CA PHE A 140 1.52 6.45 -7.74
C PHE A 140 1.81 6.73 -9.21
N LEU A 141 1.41 7.91 -9.71
CA LEU A 141 1.72 8.38 -11.07
C LEU A 141 2.74 9.52 -11.08
N ALA A 142 3.14 10.04 -9.92
CA ALA A 142 4.11 11.13 -9.82
C ALA A 142 5.45 10.86 -10.53
N TYR A 143 5.85 9.60 -10.67
CA TYR A 143 7.08 9.22 -11.39
C TYR A 143 7.02 9.43 -12.92
N LEU A 144 5.83 9.60 -13.51
CA LEU A 144 5.63 9.75 -14.96
C LEU A 144 5.85 11.18 -15.47
N GLU A 145 5.77 12.18 -14.59
CA GLU A 145 5.91 13.60 -14.95
C GLU A 145 7.38 14.03 -15.03
N ASP A 146 8.19 13.20 -15.68
CA ASP A 146 9.65 13.17 -15.66
C ASP A 146 10.30 14.48 -16.17
N ASP A 147 10.37 15.49 -15.29
CA ASP A 147 11.35 16.58 -15.36
C ASP A 147 12.29 16.45 -14.14
N PHE A 148 13.08 15.38 -14.13
CA PHE A 148 14.17 15.10 -13.18
C PHE A 148 15.17 16.27 -13.04
N GLN A 149 15.15 17.25 -13.93
CA GLN A 149 16.17 18.30 -14.02
C GLN A 149 15.80 19.64 -13.40
N THR A 150 14.55 19.92 -13.01
CA THR A 150 14.23 21.25 -12.44
C THR A 150 13.32 21.32 -11.21
N ASP A 151 12.42 20.36 -10.91
CA ASP A 151 11.44 20.58 -9.82
C ASP A 151 11.09 19.36 -8.90
N ASN A 152 11.63 18.15 -9.15
CA ASN A 152 11.36 16.96 -8.29
C ASN A 152 12.10 16.94 -6.94
N ALA A 153 12.78 18.03 -6.56
CA ALA A 153 13.46 18.15 -5.27
C ALA A 153 12.51 18.32 -4.07
N SER A 154 11.24 18.69 -4.29
CA SER A 154 10.21 18.78 -3.23
C SER A 154 9.70 17.37 -2.87
N PHE A 155 9.25 16.60 -3.85
CA PHE A 155 8.72 15.25 -3.63
C PHE A 155 9.71 14.32 -2.90
N HIS A 156 10.96 14.23 -3.36
CA HIS A 156 11.97 13.39 -2.68
C HIS A 156 12.33 13.91 -1.28
N ARG A 157 12.30 15.23 -1.08
CA ARG A 157 12.52 15.85 0.23
C ARG A 157 11.39 15.50 1.19
N ASP A 158 10.15 15.58 0.73
CA ASP A 158 8.96 15.25 1.51
C ASP A 158 8.91 13.75 1.83
N GLN A 159 9.24 12.89 0.87
CA GLN A 159 9.47 11.46 1.11
C GLN A 159 10.50 11.23 2.22
N THR A 160 11.64 11.93 2.16
CA THR A 160 12.72 11.80 3.15
C THR A 160 12.28 12.31 4.54
N ARG A 161 11.57 13.43 4.60
CA ARG A 161 11.02 13.99 5.85
C ARG A 161 10.04 13.01 6.49
N ALA A 162 9.10 12.48 5.71
CA ALA A 162 8.15 11.47 6.17
C ALA A 162 8.86 10.20 6.67
N ILE A 163 9.81 9.64 5.91
CA ILE A 163 10.55 8.44 6.33
C ILE A 163 11.22 8.63 7.69
N LYS A 164 11.82 9.79 7.97
CA LYS A 164 12.45 10.05 9.28
C LYS A 164 11.44 9.91 10.42
N VAL A 165 10.24 10.46 10.25
CA VAL A 165 9.15 10.35 11.23
C VAL A 165 8.69 8.89 11.36
N LEU A 166 8.44 8.21 10.24
CA LEU A 166 7.96 6.82 10.24
C LEU A 166 8.98 5.84 10.84
N VAL A 167 10.26 5.98 10.50
CA VAL A 167 11.37 5.18 11.07
C VAL A 167 11.44 5.39 12.58
N GLN A 168 11.37 6.65 13.03
CA GLN A 168 11.39 6.96 14.46
C GLN A 168 10.19 6.34 15.17
N ALA A 169 8.99 6.44 14.60
CA ALA A 169 7.78 5.85 15.16
C ALA A 169 7.90 4.32 15.25
N ILE A 170 8.36 3.64 14.19
CA ILE A 170 8.55 2.18 14.18
C ILE A 170 9.58 1.72 15.21
N ARG A 171 10.69 2.47 15.38
CA ARG A 171 11.76 2.11 16.33
C ARG A 171 11.40 2.35 17.78
N THR A 172 10.62 3.40 18.05
CA THR A 172 10.30 3.81 19.43
C THR A 172 8.97 3.25 19.93
N GLN A 173 8.06 2.90 19.01
CA GLN A 173 6.73 2.44 19.33
C GLN A 173 6.41 1.18 18.53
N ASN A 174 5.81 0.18 19.17
CA ASN A 174 5.30 -1.00 18.47
C ASN A 174 4.02 -0.72 17.64
N CYS A 175 3.71 0.56 17.37
CA CYS A 175 2.43 0.99 16.82
C CYS A 175 2.21 0.49 15.38
N PHE A 176 3.25 0.45 14.55
CA PHE A 176 3.16 -0.09 13.19
C PHE A 176 2.83 -1.57 13.19
N ARG A 177 3.57 -2.38 13.98
CA ARG A 177 3.31 -3.82 14.10
C ARG A 177 1.93 -4.12 14.65
N ILE A 178 1.44 -3.32 15.60
CA ILE A 178 0.07 -3.42 16.12
C ILE A 178 -0.95 -3.11 15.02
N ALA A 179 -0.76 -2.03 14.26
CA ALA A 179 -1.65 -1.66 13.16
C ALA A 179 -1.74 -2.79 12.11
N VAL A 180 -0.60 -3.35 11.72
CA VAL A 180 -0.53 -4.48 10.77
C VAL A 180 -1.21 -5.73 11.32
N ASN A 181 -0.91 -6.14 12.55
CA ASN A 181 -1.55 -7.32 13.16
C ASN A 181 -3.06 -7.16 13.25
N ASN A 182 -3.55 -5.99 13.68
CA ASN A 182 -4.99 -5.72 13.78
C ASN A 182 -5.66 -5.75 12.40
N ALA A 183 -5.02 -5.22 11.37
CA ALA A 183 -5.53 -5.26 10.00
C ALA A 183 -5.65 -6.69 9.49
N VAL A 184 -4.60 -7.50 9.68
CA VAL A 184 -4.58 -8.90 9.23
C VAL A 184 -5.61 -9.74 9.99
N ASN A 185 -5.70 -9.60 11.32
CA ASN A 185 -6.70 -10.34 12.12
C ASN A 185 -8.12 -9.96 11.69
N ARG A 186 -8.40 -8.67 11.50
CA ARG A 186 -9.71 -8.22 11.00
C ARG A 186 -10.02 -8.79 9.62
N ALA A 187 -9.04 -8.85 8.72
CA ALA A 187 -9.21 -9.46 7.41
C ALA A 187 -9.57 -10.95 7.52
N ILE A 188 -8.90 -11.70 8.40
CA ILE A 188 -9.18 -13.12 8.67
C ILE A 188 -10.62 -13.27 9.19
N ASP A 189 -11.01 -12.49 10.21
CA ASP A 189 -12.36 -12.55 10.78
C ASP A 189 -13.44 -12.26 9.71
N MET A 190 -13.21 -11.28 8.86
CA MET A 190 -14.11 -10.95 7.75
C MET A 190 -14.17 -12.07 6.70
N TYR A 191 -13.03 -12.67 6.36
CA TYR A 191 -12.96 -13.77 5.40
C TYR A 191 -13.72 -15.01 5.93
N GLU A 192 -13.50 -15.37 7.19
CA GLU A 192 -14.23 -16.47 7.83
C GLU A 192 -15.74 -16.22 7.85
N TYR A 193 -16.17 -14.97 8.06
CA TYR A 193 -17.58 -14.61 8.09
C TYR A 193 -18.24 -14.62 6.70
N HIS A 194 -17.54 -14.18 5.64
CA HIS A 194 -18.12 -13.99 4.32
C HIS A 194 -17.89 -15.14 3.32
N VAL A 195 -16.92 -16.02 3.60
CA VAL A 195 -16.49 -17.06 2.64
C VAL A 195 -16.67 -18.47 3.18
N ILE A 196 -16.36 -18.69 4.46
CA ILE A 196 -16.39 -20.04 5.06
C ILE A 196 -17.78 -20.38 5.64
N LYS A 197 -18.57 -19.36 6.01
CA LYS A 197 -19.94 -19.50 6.52
C LYS A 197 -20.97 -19.23 5.43
#